data_AF-A0A0F2J9R2-F1
#
_entry.id   AF-A0A0F2J9R2-F1
#
_cell.length_a   1.000
_cell.length_b   1.000
_cell.length_c   1.000
_cell.angle_alpha   90.00
_cell.angle_beta   90.00
_cell.angle_gamma   90.00
#
_symmetry.space_group_name_H-M   'P 1'
#
loop_
_entity.id
_entity.type
_entity.pdbx_description
1 polymer ?
#
loop_
_entity_poly.entity_id
_entity_poly.type
_entity_poly.pdbx_seq_one_letter_code
_entity_poly.pdbx_strand_id
1 'polypeptide(L)'
;MGYDDQVPMLGCENAWIAAGALIAAIRNEGSIIVTDDQVLEVLNRTARQAIGGYCGLTGVCGIAVAIGACFSVILGAACPKDQETATTMRVVAKMVNTIANETGPCCCKNFVRKSLTEAVKLVNEQLSVSLPIVSENIICKHIERHPHGCRKEKCSYFG
;
A
#
# COMPACT_ATOMS: atom_id res chain seq x y z
N MET A 1 -0.25 -10.70 26.41
CA MET A 1 0.81 -9.74 26.04
C MET A 1 0.13 -8.47 25.54
N GLY A 2 0.20 -7.38 26.31
CA GLY A 2 -0.34 -6.08 25.91
C GLY A 2 0.61 -5.41 24.94
N TYR A 3 0.30 -5.46 23.65
CA TYR A 3 0.98 -4.65 22.65
C TYR A 3 0.22 -3.33 22.50
N ASP A 4 0.93 -2.20 22.41
CA ASP A 4 0.31 -0.88 22.20
C ASP A 4 -0.45 -0.76 20.86
N ASP A 5 -0.13 -1.61 19.89
CA ASP A 5 -0.71 -1.61 18.55
C ASP A 5 -1.73 -2.74 18.39
N GLN A 6 -3.01 -2.38 18.19
CA GLN A 6 -4.12 -3.31 17.96
C GLN A 6 -4.21 -3.80 16.52
N VAL A 7 -3.43 -3.24 15.58
CA VAL A 7 -3.43 -3.68 14.18
C VAL A 7 -2.71 -5.03 14.07
N PRO A 8 -3.33 -6.05 13.45
CA PRO A 8 -2.71 -7.36 13.31
C PRO A 8 -1.45 -7.31 12.45
N MET A 9 -0.49 -8.19 12.76
CA MET A 9 0.76 -8.31 11.98
C MET A 9 0.51 -8.76 10.55
N LEU A 10 -0.43 -9.67 10.37
CA LEU A 10 -0.90 -10.19 9.10
C LEU A 10 -2.41 -9.93 9.04
N GLY A 11 -2.87 -9.18 8.05
CA GLY A 11 -4.27 -8.80 7.95
C GLY A 11 -4.49 -7.68 6.94
N CYS A 12 -5.67 -7.65 6.35
CA CYS A 12 -6.05 -6.68 5.32
C CYS A 12 -6.34 -5.28 5.89
N GLU A 13 -6.42 -5.13 7.22
CA GLU A 13 -6.41 -3.83 7.90
C GLU A 13 -5.17 -3.01 7.50
N ASN A 14 -4.05 -3.67 7.25
CA ASN A 14 -2.84 -3.03 6.74
C ASN A 14 -3.03 -2.45 5.31
N ALA A 15 -3.90 -3.07 4.48
CA ALA A 15 -4.26 -2.52 3.17
C ALA A 15 -5.12 -1.26 3.31
N TRP A 16 -6.05 -1.23 4.26
CA TRP A 16 -6.85 -0.04 4.57
C TRP A 16 -5.98 1.12 5.06
N ILE A 17 -5.02 0.82 5.94
CA ILE A 17 -4.03 1.80 6.40
C ILE A 17 -3.23 2.35 5.22
N ALA A 18 -2.76 1.49 4.29
CA ALA A 18 -2.02 1.93 3.11
C ALA A 18 -2.87 2.82 2.19
N ALA A 19 -4.11 2.43 1.91
CA ALA A 19 -5.05 3.21 1.12
C ALA A 19 -5.32 4.59 1.74
N GLY A 20 -5.74 4.60 3.01
CA GLY A 20 -6.08 5.81 3.74
C GLY A 20 -4.88 6.76 3.89
N ALA A 21 -3.71 6.22 4.25
CA ALA A 21 -2.50 7.03 4.39
C ALA A 21 -2.08 7.68 3.07
N LEU A 22 -2.11 6.94 1.95
CA LEU A 22 -1.70 7.47 0.65
C LEU A 22 -2.68 8.54 0.15
N ILE A 23 -3.98 8.25 0.15
CA ILE A 23 -4.98 9.20 -0.38
C ILE A 23 -5.05 10.46 0.49
N ALA A 24 -4.92 10.33 1.81
CA ALA A 24 -4.85 11.48 2.71
C ALA A 24 -3.57 12.31 2.49
N ALA A 25 -2.42 11.67 2.29
CA ALA A 25 -1.17 12.37 2.00
C ALA A 25 -1.26 13.17 0.69
N ILE A 26 -1.81 12.56 -0.37
CA ILE A 26 -2.05 13.24 -1.66
C ILE A 26 -2.99 14.43 -1.47
N ARG A 27 -4.10 14.25 -0.75
CA ARG A 27 -5.06 15.33 -0.46
C ARG A 27 -4.42 16.47 0.33
N ASN A 28 -3.61 16.15 1.33
CA ASN A 28 -3.00 17.13 2.23
C ASN A 28 -1.88 17.93 1.56
N GLU A 29 -1.25 17.39 0.51
CA GLU A 29 -0.22 18.10 -0.25
C GLU A 29 -0.81 19.28 -1.04
N GLY A 30 -2.02 19.11 -1.59
CA GLY A 30 -2.85 20.22 -2.09
C GLY A 30 -2.67 20.63 -3.55
N SER A 31 -1.74 20.03 -4.30
CA SER A 31 -1.56 20.29 -5.74
C SER A 31 -2.69 19.75 -6.61
N ILE A 32 -3.43 18.76 -6.10
CA ILE A 32 -4.66 18.24 -6.72
C ILE A 32 -5.80 18.19 -5.70
N ILE A 33 -7.03 18.36 -6.18
CA ILE A 33 -8.23 18.26 -5.34
C ILE A 33 -8.63 16.80 -5.21
N VAL A 34 -8.73 16.32 -3.96
CA VAL A 34 -9.27 15.01 -3.62
C VAL A 34 -10.49 15.21 -2.71
N THR A 35 -11.67 14.75 -3.16
CA THR A 35 -12.93 14.90 -2.42
C THR A 35 -13.12 13.82 -1.36
N ASP A 36 -14.03 14.05 -0.41
CA ASP A 36 -14.41 13.05 0.58
C ASP A 36 -15.00 11.79 -0.08
N ASP A 37 -15.80 11.96 -1.14
CA ASP A 37 -16.34 10.84 -1.92
C ASP A 37 -15.23 10.00 -2.58
N GLN A 38 -14.18 10.64 -3.08
CA GLN A 38 -13.03 9.93 -3.64
C GLN A 38 -12.28 9.15 -2.56
N VAL A 39 -12.08 9.72 -1.37
CA VAL A 39 -11.47 9.02 -0.23
C VAL A 39 -12.32 7.79 0.15
N LEU A 40 -13.64 7.97 0.26
CA LEU A 40 -14.55 6.87 0.59
C LEU A 40 -14.54 5.78 -0.49
N GLU A 41 -14.53 6.16 -1.77
CA GLU A 41 -14.49 5.22 -2.88
C GLU A 41 -13.18 4.41 -2.91
N VAL A 42 -12.03 5.04 -2.62
CA VAL A 42 -10.75 4.33 -2.47
C VAL A 42 -10.85 3.24 -1.39
N LEU A 43 -11.41 3.57 -0.22
CA LEU A 43 -11.58 2.62 0.87
C LEU A 43 -12.57 1.50 0.51
N ASN A 44 -13.69 1.84 -0.15
CA ASN A 44 -14.68 0.87 -0.60
C ASN A 44 -14.11 -0.11 -1.64
N ARG A 45 -13.33 0.37 -2.62
CA ARG A 45 -12.64 -0.49 -3.61
C ARG A 45 -11.64 -1.40 -2.93
N THR A 46 -10.88 -0.86 -1.98
CA THR A 46 -9.92 -1.63 -1.18
C THR A 46 -10.63 -2.74 -0.41
N ALA A 47 -11.72 -2.43 0.29
CA ALA A 47 -12.51 -3.39 1.06
C ALA A 47 -13.03 -4.56 0.23
N ARG A 48 -13.43 -4.30 -1.03
CA ARG A 48 -14.00 -5.32 -1.93
C ARG A 48 -13.00 -6.36 -2.43
N GLN A 49 -11.71 -6.05 -2.44
CA GLN A 49 -10.68 -6.89 -3.06
C GLN A 49 -9.50 -7.25 -2.13
N ALA A 50 -9.27 -6.49 -1.06
CA ALA A 50 -8.29 -6.83 -0.03
C ALA A 50 -8.86 -7.92 0.90
N ILE A 51 -8.88 -9.15 0.40
CA ILE A 51 -9.38 -10.33 1.12
C ILE A 51 -8.19 -11.11 1.71
N GLY A 52 -8.32 -11.51 2.98
CA GLY A 52 -7.26 -12.20 3.71
C GLY A 52 -6.77 -13.46 2.97
N GLY A 53 -5.44 -13.64 2.92
CA GLY A 53 -4.81 -14.81 2.28
C GLY A 53 -4.68 -14.74 0.75
N TYR A 54 -5.32 -13.79 0.07
CA TYR A 54 -5.31 -13.75 -1.40
C TYR A 54 -3.94 -13.45 -2.03
N CYS A 55 -3.01 -12.86 -1.27
CA CYS A 55 -1.62 -12.76 -1.70
C CYS A 55 -0.99 -14.14 -1.99
N GLY A 56 -1.37 -15.20 -1.25
CA GLY A 56 -0.91 -16.56 -1.48
C GLY A 56 -1.84 -17.39 -2.36
N LEU A 57 -3.14 -17.08 -2.38
CA LEU A 57 -4.13 -17.84 -3.16
C LEU A 57 -4.18 -17.43 -4.62
N THR A 58 -4.04 -16.14 -4.92
CA THR A 58 -4.17 -15.58 -6.28
C THR A 58 -3.02 -14.65 -6.67
N GLY A 59 -2.05 -14.45 -5.79
CA GLY A 59 -0.86 -13.63 -6.06
C GLY A 59 -1.09 -12.12 -5.92
N VAL A 60 -2.31 -11.68 -5.59
CA VAL A 60 -2.63 -10.24 -5.45
C VAL A 60 -2.80 -9.89 -3.99
N CYS A 61 -1.80 -9.19 -3.43
CA CYS A 61 -1.89 -8.67 -2.07
C CYS A 61 -2.89 -7.51 -2.00
N GLY A 62 -3.68 -7.45 -0.93
CA GLY A 62 -4.60 -6.33 -0.67
C GLY A 62 -3.92 -4.96 -0.63
N ILE A 63 -2.63 -4.88 -0.30
CA ILE A 63 -1.88 -3.62 -0.36
C ILE A 63 -1.67 -3.16 -1.81
N ALA A 64 -1.44 -4.07 -2.77
CA ALA A 64 -1.37 -3.69 -4.18
C ALA A 64 -2.71 -3.16 -4.69
N VAL A 65 -3.82 -3.78 -4.26
CA VAL A 65 -5.19 -3.29 -4.51
C VAL A 65 -5.39 -1.90 -3.93
N ALA A 66 -4.99 -1.67 -2.66
CA ALA A 66 -5.13 -0.39 -1.98
C ALA A 66 -4.46 0.77 -2.72
N ILE A 67 -3.20 0.57 -3.13
CA ILE A 67 -2.45 1.56 -3.92
C ILE A 67 -3.11 1.75 -5.29
N GLY A 68 -3.47 0.66 -5.98
CA GLY A 68 -4.17 0.73 -7.26
C GLY A 68 -5.49 1.49 -7.19
N ALA A 69 -6.25 1.32 -6.11
CA ALA A 69 -7.51 2.04 -5.88
C ALA A 69 -7.28 3.56 -5.79
N CYS A 70 -6.23 4.01 -5.11
CA CYS A 70 -5.86 5.43 -5.04
C CYS A 70 -5.64 6.02 -6.44
N PHE A 71 -4.77 5.39 -7.23
CA PHE A 71 -4.50 5.86 -8.60
C PHE A 71 -5.73 5.76 -9.50
N SER A 72 -6.49 4.68 -9.41
CA SER A 72 -7.70 4.46 -10.20
C SER A 72 -8.74 5.56 -9.98
N VAL A 73 -8.96 5.96 -8.72
CA VAL A 73 -9.94 6.99 -8.36
C VAL A 73 -9.45 8.38 -8.78
N ILE A 74 -8.17 8.69 -8.60
CA ILE A 74 -7.61 10.00 -8.99
C ILE A 74 -7.58 10.16 -10.51
N LEU A 75 -7.12 9.13 -11.22
CA LEU A 75 -7.01 9.16 -12.68
C LEU A 75 -8.38 8.99 -13.37
N GLY A 76 -9.43 8.55 -12.66
CA GLY A 76 -10.71 8.24 -13.28
C GLY A 76 -10.67 7.01 -14.19
N ALA A 77 -9.83 6.02 -13.84
CA ALA A 77 -9.70 4.77 -14.59
C ALA A 77 -10.98 3.94 -14.57
N ALA A 78 -11.34 3.36 -15.72
CA ALA A 78 -12.55 2.54 -15.90
C ALA A 78 -12.42 1.63 -17.13
N CYS A 79 -13.24 0.59 -17.23
CA CYS A 79 -13.21 -0.39 -18.33
C CYS A 79 -13.14 0.19 -19.77
N PRO A 80 -13.75 1.34 -20.12
CA PRO A 80 -13.61 1.92 -21.46
C PRO A 80 -12.43 2.88 -21.61
N LYS A 81 -11.69 3.18 -20.54
CA LYS A 81 -10.57 4.14 -20.56
C LYS A 81 -9.26 3.45 -20.94
N ASP A 82 -8.45 4.15 -21.72
CA ASP A 82 -7.18 3.66 -22.23
C ASP A 82 -6.04 3.96 -21.23
N GLN A 83 -5.46 5.16 -21.31
CA GLN A 83 -4.26 5.50 -20.55
C GLN A 83 -4.48 5.48 -19.03
N GLU A 84 -5.64 5.95 -18.55
CA GLU A 84 -5.95 5.96 -17.11
C GLU A 84 -5.96 4.54 -16.53
N THR A 85 -6.56 3.59 -17.26
CA THR A 85 -6.62 2.17 -16.89
C THR A 85 -5.25 1.51 -17.03
N ALA A 86 -4.56 1.73 -18.15
CA ALA A 86 -3.24 1.18 -18.37
C ALA A 86 -2.24 1.63 -17.30
N THR A 87 -2.23 2.92 -16.95
CA THR A 87 -1.38 3.47 -15.90
C THR A 87 -1.72 2.86 -14.54
N THR A 88 -3.00 2.76 -14.19
CA THR A 88 -3.43 2.08 -12.95
C THR A 88 -2.93 0.63 -12.88
N MET A 89 -3.07 -0.13 -13.97
CA MET A 89 -2.60 -1.52 -14.02
C MET A 89 -1.07 -1.63 -13.91
N ARG A 90 -0.32 -0.71 -14.53
CA ARG A 90 1.15 -0.65 -14.40
C ARG A 90 1.58 -0.34 -12.97
N VAL A 91 0.89 0.58 -12.29
CA VAL A 91 1.12 0.86 -10.87
C VAL A 91 0.92 -0.41 -10.03
N VAL A 92 -0.19 -1.13 -10.23
CA VAL A 92 -0.47 -2.38 -9.53
C VAL A 92 0.59 -3.44 -9.82
N ALA A 93 1.01 -3.59 -11.09
CA ALA A 93 2.08 -4.52 -11.45
C ALA A 93 3.39 -4.21 -10.72
N LYS A 94 3.76 -2.92 -10.62
CA LYS A 94 4.94 -2.50 -9.85
C LYS A 94 4.79 -2.80 -8.37
N MET A 95 3.61 -2.57 -7.79
CA MET A 95 3.33 -2.92 -6.38
C MET A 95 3.44 -4.42 -6.12
N VAL A 96 2.91 -5.26 -7.02
CA VAL A 96 3.04 -6.72 -6.92
C VAL A 96 4.51 -7.12 -6.93
N ASN A 97 5.33 -6.55 -7.82
CA ASN A 97 6.77 -6.83 -7.86
C ASN A 97 7.48 -6.36 -6.57
N THR A 98 7.19 -5.14 -6.10
CA THR A 98 7.73 -4.62 -4.84
C THR A 98 7.39 -5.53 -3.66
N ILE A 99 6.15 -6.00 -3.57
CA ILE A 99 5.71 -6.90 -2.49
C ILE A 99 6.35 -8.29 -2.64
N ALA A 100 6.46 -8.83 -3.86
CA ALA A 100 7.05 -10.13 -4.13
C ALA A 100 8.50 -10.24 -3.62
N ASN A 101 9.29 -9.19 -3.82
CA ASN A 101 10.68 -9.09 -3.31
C ASN A 101 10.77 -9.09 -1.77
N GLU A 102 9.65 -8.82 -1.11
CA GLU A 102 9.57 -8.69 0.33
C GLU A 102 8.94 -9.93 1.01
N THR A 103 8.67 -10.99 0.24
CA THR A 103 8.11 -12.24 0.76
C THR A 103 9.15 -13.13 1.47
N GLY A 104 8.67 -14.08 2.26
CA GLY A 104 9.45 -15.16 2.89
C GLY A 104 10.18 -14.82 4.19
N PRO A 105 9.55 -15.02 5.38
CA PRO A 105 8.10 -15.12 5.64
C PRO A 105 7.35 -13.80 5.38
N CYS A 106 6.04 -13.85 5.14
CA CYS A 106 5.23 -12.66 4.84
C CYS A 106 5.14 -11.68 6.02
N CYS A 107 5.17 -10.38 5.74
CA CYS A 107 4.99 -9.32 6.73
C CYS A 107 4.19 -8.17 6.11
N CYS A 108 2.90 -8.04 6.47
CA CYS A 108 2.04 -6.99 5.94
C CYS A 108 2.54 -5.58 6.31
N LYS A 109 3.15 -5.40 7.48
CA LYS A 109 3.74 -4.10 7.86
C LYS A 109 4.95 -3.72 7.00
N ASN A 110 5.79 -4.68 6.62
CA ASN A 110 6.89 -4.47 5.68
C ASN A 110 6.34 -4.10 4.29
N PHE A 111 5.34 -4.85 3.82
CA PHE A 111 4.67 -4.57 2.55
C PHE A 111 4.10 -3.15 2.50
N VAL A 112 3.41 -2.70 3.56
CA VAL A 112 2.88 -1.32 3.62
C VAL A 112 3.99 -0.30 3.45
N ARG A 113 5.08 -0.41 4.23
CA ARG A 113 6.17 0.57 4.18
C ARG A 113 6.81 0.61 2.79
N LYS A 114 7.15 -0.55 2.23
CA LYS A 114 7.78 -0.65 0.90
C LYS A 114 6.87 -0.18 -0.22
N SER A 115 5.60 -0.56 -0.19
CA SER A 115 4.61 -0.11 -1.17
C SER A 115 4.35 1.38 -1.07
N LEU A 116 4.28 1.98 0.12
CA LEU A 116 4.13 3.43 0.27
C LEU A 116 5.38 4.19 -0.23
N THR A 117 6.58 3.73 0.09
CA THR A 117 7.83 4.33 -0.43
C THR A 117 7.86 4.31 -1.96
N GLU A 118 7.45 3.21 -2.58
CA GLU A 118 7.40 3.11 -4.04
C GLU A 118 6.21 3.91 -4.63
N ALA A 119 5.07 3.94 -3.94
CA ALA A 119 3.90 4.71 -4.35
C ALA A 119 4.20 6.22 -4.38
N VAL A 120 4.99 6.76 -3.44
CA VAL A 120 5.38 8.18 -3.46
C VAL A 120 6.09 8.55 -4.76
N LYS A 121 6.99 7.68 -5.26
CA LYS A 121 7.67 7.91 -6.55
C LYS A 121 6.66 7.91 -7.70
N LEU A 122 5.75 6.93 -7.72
CA LEU A 122 4.72 6.82 -8.75
C LEU A 122 3.72 7.98 -8.70
N VAL A 123 3.41 8.51 -7.52
CA VAL A 123 2.56 9.69 -7.35
C VAL A 123 3.22 10.90 -7.99
N ASN A 124 4.53 11.07 -7.79
CA ASN A 124 5.28 12.12 -8.47
C ASN A 124 5.29 11.91 -10.00
N GLU A 125 5.64 10.72 -10.46
CA GLU A 125 5.76 10.40 -11.89
C GLU A 125 4.43 10.51 -12.66
N GLN A 126 3.32 10.06 -12.07
CA GLN A 126 2.04 9.91 -12.78
C GLN A 126 1.05 11.03 -12.46
N LEU A 127 1.15 11.67 -11.29
CA LEU A 127 0.20 12.69 -10.83
C LEU A 127 0.84 14.06 -10.65
N SER A 128 2.18 14.18 -10.80
CA SER A 128 2.92 15.42 -10.54
C SER A 128 2.73 15.98 -9.12
N VAL A 129 2.43 15.11 -8.15
CA VAL A 129 2.29 15.46 -6.73
C VAL A 129 3.57 15.06 -5.99
N SER A 130 4.13 15.96 -5.19
CA SER A 130 5.40 15.74 -4.49
C SER A 130 5.18 15.43 -3.01
N LEU A 131 5.21 14.14 -2.64
CA LEU A 131 5.11 13.72 -1.24
C LEU A 131 6.50 13.53 -0.63
N PRO A 132 6.71 13.91 0.66
CA PRO A 132 7.97 13.69 1.33
C PRO A 132 8.23 12.19 1.53
N ILE A 133 9.47 11.77 1.30
CA ILE A 133 9.97 10.44 1.67
C ILE A 133 10.78 10.58 2.95
N VAL A 134 10.42 9.81 3.98
CA VAL A 134 11.20 9.76 5.22
C VAL A 134 12.60 9.21 4.92
N SER A 135 13.62 10.01 5.19
CA SER A 135 15.03 9.66 5.06
C SER A 135 15.62 9.06 6.34
N GLU A 136 14.87 9.10 7.45
CA GLU A 136 15.29 8.54 8.74
C GLU A 136 15.33 7.00 8.71
N ASN A 137 16.25 6.43 9.49
CA ASN A 137 16.39 4.99 9.61
C ASN A 137 15.25 4.41 10.47
N ILE A 138 14.23 3.84 9.82
CA ILE A 138 13.06 3.25 10.50
C ILE A 138 13.42 1.85 11.02
N ILE A 139 13.49 1.68 12.34
CA ILE A 139 13.70 0.37 12.98
C ILE A 139 12.36 -0.23 13.41
N CYS A 140 12.10 -1.48 12.99
CA CYS A 140 10.84 -2.19 13.25
C CYS A 140 10.77 -2.72 14.69
N LYS A 141 9.77 -2.29 15.45
CA LYS A 141 9.52 -2.73 16.84
C LYS A 141 8.58 -3.94 16.96
N HIS A 142 8.31 -4.66 15.87
CA HIS A 142 7.31 -5.74 15.83
C HIS A 142 7.89 -7.12 15.54
N ILE A 143 9.19 -7.32 15.74
CA ILE A 143 9.89 -8.57 15.43
C ILE A 143 9.21 -9.76 16.12
N GLU A 144 8.97 -9.66 17.42
CA GLU A 144 8.37 -10.71 18.28
C GLU A 144 6.88 -10.95 18.05
N ARG A 145 6.19 -10.14 17.24
CA ARG A 145 4.74 -10.29 16.98
C ARG A 145 4.41 -11.22 15.82
N HIS A 146 5.40 -11.69 15.06
CA HIS A 146 5.16 -12.46 13.84
C HIS A 146 4.66 -13.88 14.14
N PRO A 147 3.45 -14.27 13.69
CA PRO A 147 2.89 -15.60 13.99
C PRO A 147 3.63 -16.77 13.29
N HIS A 148 4.33 -16.49 12.19
CA HIS A 148 5.04 -17.49 11.38
C HIS A 148 6.53 -17.17 11.21
N GLY A 149 7.08 -16.36 12.11
CA GLY A 149 8.48 -15.93 12.08
C GLY A 149 8.72 -14.61 11.34
N CYS A 150 9.81 -13.93 11.72
CA CYS A 150 10.25 -12.68 11.12
C CYS A 150 11.37 -12.92 10.09
N ARG A 151 11.45 -12.06 9.06
CA ARG A 151 12.51 -12.08 8.04
C ARG A 151 13.89 -11.63 8.55
N LYS A 152 13.93 -10.98 9.73
CA LYS A 152 15.13 -10.47 10.39
C LYS A 152 16.08 -9.78 9.41
N GLU A 153 17.30 -10.26 9.24
CA GLU A 153 18.37 -9.66 8.45
C GLU A 153 18.01 -9.47 6.96
N LYS A 154 16.99 -10.17 6.46
CA LYS A 154 16.46 -9.98 5.09
C LYS A 154 15.48 -8.80 4.96
N CYS A 155 15.11 -8.16 6.07
CA CYS A 155 14.21 -7.00 6.11
C CYS A 155 15.01 -5.73 6.31
N SER A 156 14.82 -4.72 5.45
CA SER A 156 15.52 -3.43 5.59
C SER A 156 15.13 -2.62 6.83
N TYR A 157 14.13 -3.07 7.59
CA TYR A 157 13.70 -2.44 8.84
C TYR A 157 14.15 -3.23 10.08
N PHE A 158 15.03 -4.22 9.93
CA PHE A 158 15.59 -4.97 11.05
C PHE A 158 16.83 -4.25 11.60
N GLY A 159 16.92 -4.16 12.93
CA GLY A 159 17.98 -3.47 13.66
C GLY A 159 17.72 -3.47 15.16
#